data_AF-A0A2P5L3N4-F1
#
_entry.id   AF-A0A2P5L3N4-F1
#
_cell.length_a   1.000
_cell.length_b   1.000
_cell.length_c   1.000
_cell.angle_alpha   90.00
_cell.angle_beta   90.00
_cell.angle_gamma   90.00
#
_symmetry.space_group_name_H-M   'P 1'
#
loop_
_entity.id
_entity.type
_entity.pdbx_description
1 polymer ?
#
loop_
_entity_poly.entity_id
_entity_poly.type
_entity_poly.pdbx_seq_one_letter_code
_entity_poly.pdbx_strand_id
1 'polypeptide(L)' 'MTLLFLMYLPPYSPELNPIEIVWKHLKYHWRRFVTWSKEELFEQVQNLMAEIGSNFKISFT' A
#
# COMPACT_ATOMS: atom_id res chain seq x y z
N MET A 1 -1.02 -21.31 -16.15
CA MET A 1 0.09 -21.68 -15.25
C MET A 1 0.99 -20.46 -15.11
N THR A 2 0.84 -19.68 -14.05
CA THR A 2 1.70 -18.51 -13.78
C THR A 2 2.92 -18.99 -12.98
N LEU A 3 4.12 -18.63 -13.43
CA LEU A 3 5.37 -18.93 -12.73
C LEU A 3 5.53 -17.98 -11.53
N LEU A 4 5.88 -18.51 -10.36
CA LEU A 4 6.21 -17.74 -9.17
C LEU A 4 7.72 -17.45 -9.17
N PHE A 5 8.10 -16.18 -9.09
CA PHE A 5 9.48 -15.74 -8.97
C PHE A 5 9.67 -15.02 -7.63
N LEU A 6 10.65 -15.47 -6.85
CA LEU A 6 11.02 -14.84 -5.58
C LEU A 6 12.10 -13.79 -5.83
N MET A 7 11.84 -12.55 -5.41
CA MET A 7 12.82 -11.46 -5.47
C MET A 7 13.58 -11.39 -4.14
N TYR A 8 14.91 -11.31 -4.20
CA TYR A 8 15.73 -11.08 -3.02
C TYR A 8 15.56 -9.64 -2.51
N LEU A 9 15.33 -9.49 -1.21
CA LEU A 9 15.29 -8.21 -0.51
C LEU A 9 16.40 -8.20 0.54
N PRO A 10 17.35 -7.26 0.50
CA PRO A 10 18.39 -7.16 1.51
C PRO A 10 17.81 -6.80 2.88
N PRO A 11 18.47 -7.21 3.98
CA PRO A 11 18.02 -6.92 5.33
C PRO A 11 18.02 -5.41 5.58
N TYR A 12 17.02 -4.92 6.31
CA TYR A 12 16.84 -3.51 6.68
C TYR A 12 16.70 -2.52 5.52
N SER A 13 16.27 -2.98 4.34
CA SER A 13 16.00 -2.13 3.17
C SER A 13 14.50 -2.00 2.84
N PRO A 14 13.67 -1.40 3.73
CA PRO A 14 12.25 -1.17 3.45
C PRO A 14 12.00 -0.27 2.24
N GLU A 15 12.94 0.61 1.90
CA GLU A 15 12.92 1.46 0.71
C GLU A 15 12.92 0.68 -0.61
N LEU A 16 13.39 -0.58 -0.59
CA LEU A 16 13.36 -1.46 -1.75
C LEU A 16 12.11 -2.34 -1.81
N ASN A 17 11.26 -2.30 -0.78
CA ASN A 17 10.04 -3.09 -0.72
C ASN A 17 8.82 -2.26 -1.16
N PRO A 18 8.23 -2.49 -2.34
CA PRO A 18 7.12 -1.67 -2.85
C PRO A 18 5.93 -1.57 -1.90
N ILE A 19 5.64 -2.63 -1.12
CA ILE A 19 4.51 -2.60 -0.18
C ILE A 19 4.73 -1.59 0.95
N GLU A 20 5.98 -1.37 1.39
CA GLU A 20 6.30 -0.37 2.42
C GLU A 20 6.07 1.05 1.89
N ILE A 21 6.42 1.29 0.62
CA ILE A 21 6.19 2.58 -0.05
C ILE A 21 4.68 2.83 -0.17
N VAL A 22 3.90 1.84 -0.59
CA VAL A 22 2.43 1.93 -0.64
C VAL A 22 1.85 2.30 0.73
N TRP A 23 2.24 1.57 1.78
CA TRP A 23 1.74 1.85 3.13
C TRP A 23 2.18 3.20 3.66
N LYS A 24 3.38 3.68 3.30
CA LYS A 24 3.83 5.03 3.64
C LYS A 24 2.87 6.08 3.07
N HIS A 25 2.49 5.97 1.80
CA HIS A 25 1.52 6.89 1.18
C HIS A 25 0.13 6.78 1.79
N LEU A 26 -0.40 5.57 1.97
CA LEU A 26 -1.73 5.34 2.56
C LEU A 26 -1.85 5.92 3.99
N LYS A 27 -0.80 5.76 4.81
CA LYS A 27 -0.76 6.34 6.17
C LYS A 27 -0.94 7.86 6.20
N TYR A 28 -0.51 8.59 5.17
CA TYR A 28 -0.77 10.04 5.10
C TYR A 28 -2.25 10.35 4.85
N HIS A 29 -2.94 9.55 4.03
CA HIS A 29 -4.38 9.67 3.82
C HIS A 29 -5.17 9.26 5.09
N TRP A 30 -4.66 8.28 5.84
CA TRP A 30 -5.29 7.77 7.05
C TRP A 30 -5.44 8.74 8.23
N ARG A 31 -4.68 9.84 8.27
CA ARG A 31 -4.89 10.86 9.33
C ARG A 31 -6.29 11.47 9.32
N ARG A 32 -7.04 11.35 8.21
CA ARG A 32 -8.44 11.77 8.10
C ARG A 32 -9.43 10.74 8.65
N PHE A 33 -8.98 9.55 9.04
CA PHE A 33 -9.83 8.37 9.28
C PHE A 33 -9.90 7.94 10.75
N VAL A 34 -9.40 8.78 11.67
CA VAL A 34 -9.29 8.48 13.12
C VAL A 34 -10.65 8.20 13.78
N THR A 35 -11.76 8.52 13.13
CA THR A 35 -13.12 8.34 13.66
C THR A 35 -13.85 7.10 13.15
N TRP A 36 -13.21 6.25 12.33
CA TRP A 36 -13.89 5.11 11.71
C TRP A 36 -13.97 3.88 12.59
N SER A 37 -15.09 3.17 12.46
CA SER A 37 -15.22 1.78 12.89
C SER A 37 -14.27 0.86 12.13
N LYS A 38 -14.12 -0.37 12.62
CA LYS A 38 -13.28 -1.38 11.97
C LYS A 38 -13.78 -1.67 10.55
N GLU A 39 -15.09 -1.79 10.37
CA GLU A 39 -15.73 -2.14 9.10
C GLU A 39 -15.50 -1.04 8.06
N GLU A 40 -15.70 0.22 8.46
CA GLU A 40 -15.44 1.39 7.61
C GLU A 40 -13.95 1.47 7.23
N LEU A 41 -13.03 1.21 8.17
CA LEU A 41 -11.60 1.16 7.87
C LEU A 41 -11.29 0.11 6.81
N PHE A 42 -11.86 -1.10 6.92
CA PHE A 42 -11.63 -2.17 5.95
C PHE A 42 -12.13 -1.79 4.56
N GLU A 43 -13.37 -1.30 4.46
CA GLU A 43 -13.97 -0.88 3.19
C GLU A 43 -13.12 0.21 2.52
N GLN A 44 -12.69 1.20 3.29
CA GLN A 44 -11.95 2.34 2.76
C GLN A 44 -10.53 1.97 2.35
N VAL A 45 -9.89 1.03 3.05
CA VAL A 45 -8.60 0.47 2.61
C VAL A 45 -8.77 -0.29 1.31
N GLN A 46 -9.83 -1.08 1.14
CA GLN A 46 -10.09 -1.78 -0.13
C GLN A 46 -10.31 -0.82 -1.29
N ASN A 47 -11.12 0.23 -1.07
CA ASN A 47 -11.35 1.27 -2.08
C ASN A 47 -10.05 1.98 -2.47
N LEU A 48 -9.25 2.39 -1.48
CA LEU A 48 -7.95 3.02 -1.75
C LEU A 48 -7.01 2.09 -2.53
N MET A 49 -6.94 0.81 -2.16
CA MET A 49 -6.11 -0.16 -2.88
C MET A 49 -6.56 -0.36 -4.34
N ALA A 50 -7.87 -0.32 -4.61
CA ALA A 50 -8.42 -0.41 -5.97
C ALA A 50 -8.08 0.82 -6.84
N GLU A 51 -7.82 1.97 -6.21
CA GLU A 51 -7.43 3.21 -6.89
C GLU A 51 -5.91 3.34 -7.12
N ILE A 52 -5.09 2.47 -6.53
CA ILE A 52 -3.64 2.44 -6.77
C ILE A 52 -3.38 1.98 -8.21
N GLY A 53 -2.57 2.75 -8.94
CA GLY A 53 -2.25 2.51 -10.35
C GLY A 53 -3.19 3.21 -11.34
N SER A 54 -4.37 3.67 -10.89
CA SER A 54 -5.28 4.51 -11.68
C SER A 54 -5.19 5.98 -11.23
N ASN A 55 -5.81 6.30 -10.10
CA ASN A 55 -5.85 7.65 -9.53
C ASN A 55 -4.61 7.96 -8.69
N PHE A 56 -4.05 6.95 -8.02
CA PHE A 56 -2.81 7.10 -7.24
C PHE A 56 -1.63 6.49 -7.99
N LYS A 57 -0.79 7.35 -8.57
CA LYS A 57 0.49 6.96 -9.15
C LYS A 57 1.58 7.03 -8.09
N ILE A 58 2.16 5.88 -7.76
CA ILE A 58 3.26 5.76 -6.80
C ILE A 58 4.52 5.45 -7.60
N SER A 59 5.55 6.29 -7.46
CA SER A 59 6.88 5.97 -7.98
C SER A 59 7.61 5.08 -7.00
N PHE A 60 8.19 4.00 -7.51
CA PHE A 60 9.07 3.09 -6.77
C PHE A 60 10.54 3.28 -7.17
N THR A 61 10.82 4.35 -7.91
CA THR A 61 12.13 4.78 -8.42
C THR A 61 12.55 6.07 -7.74
#